data_AF-A0AAJ1UVV6-F1
#
_entry.id   AF-A0AAJ1UVV6-F1
#
_cell.length_a   1.000
_cell.length_b   1.000
_cell.length_c   1.000
_cell.angle_alpha   90.00
_cell.angle_beta   90.00
_cell.angle_gamma   90.00
#
_symmetry.space_group_name_H-M   'P 1'
#
loop_
_entity.id
_entity.type
_entity.pdbx_description
1 polymer ?
#
loop_
_entity_poly.entity_id
_entity_poly.type
_entity_poly.pdbx_seq_one_letter_code
_entity_poly.pdbx_strand_id
1 'polypeptide(L)' 'MKCPKCKAKMEKVEHDIDFGVSVDSFTCLDCMLNITDEKKLDEAMHKLREKLL' A
#
# COMPACT_ATOMS: atom_id res chain seq x y z
N MET A 1 -4.59 -2.59 -13.36
CA MET A 1 -4.65 -1.14 -13.71
C MET A 1 -3.35 -0.70 -14.36
N LYS A 2 -3.32 0.44 -15.07
CA LYS A 2 -2.07 1.03 -15.61
C LYS A 2 -1.54 2.07 -14.63
N CYS A 3 -0.21 2.13 -14.48
CA CYS A 3 0.46 3.13 -13.67
C CYS A 3 0.20 4.53 -14.21
N PRO A 4 -0.29 5.49 -13.42
CA PRO A 4 -0.55 6.84 -13.90
C PRO A 4 0.73 7.56 -14.36
N LYS A 5 1.88 7.22 -13.75
CA LYS A 5 3.20 7.82 -14.00
C LYS A 5 3.89 7.28 -15.27
N CYS A 6 4.11 5.97 -15.36
CA CYS A 6 4.89 5.36 -16.45
C CYS A 6 4.05 4.48 -17.42
N LYS A 7 2.73 4.37 -17.21
CA LYS A 7 1.78 3.57 -18.01
C LYS A 7 2.02 2.05 -18.00
N ALA A 8 3.03 1.56 -17.30
CA ALA A 8 3.27 0.14 -17.06
C ALA A 8 2.10 -0.53 -16.32
N LYS A 9 2.05 -1.86 -16.35
CA LYS A 9 1.07 -2.64 -15.60
C LYS A 9 1.37 -2.51 -14.10
N MET A 10 0.33 -2.36 -13.29
CA MET A 10 0.44 -2.43 -11.83
C MET A 10 -0.03 -3.78 -11.33
N GLU A 11 0.59 -4.24 -10.26
CA GLU A 11 0.31 -5.50 -9.58
C GLU A 11 -0.24 -5.25 -8.19
N LYS A 12 -1.03 -6.19 -7.67
CA LYS A 12 -1.51 -6.12 -6.29
C LYS A 12 -0.42 -6.69 -5.38
N VAL A 13 0.07 -5.89 -4.47
CA VAL A 13 1.15 -6.23 -3.54
C VAL A 13 0.68 -5.91 -2.12
N GLU A 14 0.87 -6.85 -1.20
CA GLU A 14 0.68 -6.62 0.22
C GLU A 14 1.98 -6.04 0.79
N HIS A 15 1.91 -4.85 1.39
CA HIS A 15 3.05 -4.19 2.02
C HIS A 15 2.93 -4.32 3.54
N ASP A 16 3.97 -4.83 4.19
CA ASP A 16 4.13 -4.73 5.64
C ASP A 16 4.55 -3.29 5.99
N ILE A 17 3.78 -2.64 6.86
CA ILE A 17 4.00 -1.27 7.33
C ILE A 17 4.44 -1.25 8.81
N ASP A 18 5.09 -2.33 9.25
CA ASP A 18 5.60 -2.64 10.59
C ASP A 18 4.60 -3.26 11.56
N PHE A 19 5.16 -3.88 12.62
CA PHE A 19 4.43 -4.54 13.71
C PHE A 19 3.43 -5.62 13.24
N GLY A 20 3.71 -6.24 12.08
CA GLY A 20 2.83 -7.23 11.45
C GLY A 20 1.53 -6.63 10.92
N VAL A 21 1.47 -5.32 10.72
CA VAL A 21 0.35 -4.64 10.08
C VAL A 21 0.67 -4.55 8.59
N SER A 22 -0.21 -5.10 7.75
CA SER A 22 -0.02 -5.08 6.30
C SER A 22 -1.18 -4.38 5.60
N VAL A 23 -0.90 -3.82 4.43
CA VAL A 23 -1.86 -3.11 3.59
C VAL A 23 -1.73 -3.50 2.13
N ASP A 24 -2.87 -3.84 1.51
CA ASP A 24 -2.99 -4.07 0.07
C ASP A 24 -2.72 -2.76 -0.69
N SER A 25 -1.77 -2.78 -1.63
CA SER A 25 -1.54 -1.69 -2.57
C SER A 25 -1.53 -2.19 -4.01
N PHE A 26 -1.88 -1.32 -4.95
CA PHE A 26 -1.47 -1.49 -6.34
C PHE A 26 -0.10 -0.87 -6.51
N THR A 27 0.90 -1.68 -6.82
CA THR A 27 2.29 -1.28 -6.99
C THR A 27 2.70 -1.38 -8.45
N CYS A 28 3.34 -0.32 -8.96
CA CYS A 28 4.04 -0.36 -10.23
C CYS A 28 5.49 -0.81 -9.99
N LEU A 29 5.86 -1.99 -10.46
CA LEU A 29 7.22 -2.54 -10.28
C LEU A 29 8.30 -1.78 -11.08
N ASP A 30 7.91 -1.00 -12.09
CA ASP A 30 8.87 -0.26 -12.92
C ASP A 30 9.31 1.08 -12.29
N CYS A 31 8.37 1.80 -11.66
CA CYS A 31 8.64 3.14 -11.10
C CYS A 31 8.34 3.25 -9.60
N MET A 32 7.99 2.14 -8.96
CA MET A 32 7.73 1.99 -7.53
C MET A 32 6.61 2.88 -6.96
N LEU A 33 5.72 3.38 -7.82
CA LEU A 33 4.52 4.07 -7.37
C LEU A 33 3.54 3.06 -6.74
N ASN A 34 3.08 3.38 -5.54
CA ASN A 34 2.07 2.63 -4.80
C ASN A 34 0.76 3.43 -4.74
N ILE A 35 -0.37 2.75 -4.96
CA ILE A 35 -1.71 3.34 -4.86
C ILE A 35 -2.52 2.42 -3.96
N THR A 36 -2.92 2.96 -2.81
CA THR A 36 -3.68 2.25 -1.79
C THR A 36 -5.02 2.94 -1.59
N ASP A 37 -6.06 2.17 -1.31
CA ASP A 37 -7.36 2.71 -0.93
C ASP A 37 -7.25 3.46 0.41
N GLU A 38 -7.75 4.69 0.46
CA GLU A 38 -7.61 5.57 1.63
C GLU A 38 -8.19 4.93 2.90
N LYS A 39 -9.36 4.30 2.81
CA LYS A 39 -9.99 3.63 3.96
C LYS A 39 -9.15 2.47 4.46
N LYS A 40 -8.58 1.66 3.56
CA LYS A 40 -7.67 0.57 3.95
C LYS A 40 -6.40 1.08 4.59
N LEU A 41 -5.84 2.18 4.07
CA LEU A 41 -4.66 2.81 4.64
C LEU A 41 -4.96 3.34 6.05
N ASP A 42 -6.08 4.02 6.24
CA ASP A 42 -6.50 4.54 7.55
C ASP A 42 -6.69 3.43 8.58
N GLU A 43 -7.34 2.32 8.22
CA GLU A 43 -7.49 1.15 9.09
C GLU A 43 -6.14 0.53 9.47
N ALA A 44 -5.22 0.43 8.51
CA ALA A 44 -3.86 -0.08 8.77
C ALA A 44 -3.08 0.87 9.68
N MET A 45 -3.13 2.18 9.42
CA MET A 45 -2.47 3.20 10.26
C MET A 45 -3.05 3.26 11.67
N HIS A 46 -4.35 3.01 11.83
CA HIS A 46 -4.97 2.91 13.16
C HIS A 46 -4.41 1.72 13.94
N LYS A 47 -4.38 0.53 13.35
CA LYS A 47 -3.77 -0.67 13.97
C LYS A 47 -2.30 -0.45 14.31
N LEU A 48 -1.55 0.21 13.43
CA LEU A 48 -0.15 0.55 13.68
C LEU A 48 0.00 1.46 14.91
N ARG A 49 -0.87 2.48 15.05
CA ARG A 49 -0.89 3.37 16.22
C ARG A 49 -1.22 2.61 17.51
N GLU A 50 -2.14 1.65 17.47
CA GLU A 50 -2.45 0.79 18.63
C GLU A 50 -1.27 -0.07 19.07
N LYS A 51 -0.34 -0.41 18.18
CA LYS A 51 0.88 -1.17 18.50
C LYS A 51 2.02 -0.32 19.07
N LEU A 52 1.97 0.99 18.86
CA LEU A 52 2.98 1.95 19.33
C LEU A 52 2.68 2.52 20.73
N LEU A 53 1.48 2.27 21.26
CA LEU A 53 1.03 2.67 22.60
C LEU A 53 1.16 1.51 23.59
#